data_AF-A0A7X7VCM5-F1
#
_entry.id   AF-A0A7X7VCM5-F1
#
_cell.length_a   1.000
_cell.length_b   1.000
_cell.length_c   1.000
_cell.angle_alpha   90.00
_cell.angle_beta   90.00
_cell.angle_gamma   90.00
#
_symmetry.space_group_name_H-M   'P 1'
#
loop_
_entity.id
_entity.type
_entity.pdbx_description
1 polymer ?
#
loop_
_entity_poly.entity_id
_entity_poly.type
_entity_poly.pdbx_seq_one_letter_code
_entity_poly.pdbx_strand_id
1 'polypeptide(L)'
;MVRRIKPVSRSRKAETSVRATARPAAKPLEPVLPLPGEVTLPAVDVSETADEFIVEIELPGVDDKDVKVLLFSSRLEVSGFKRELGAPSGSRYTRLEREFGRFRRDVVVPGSVDPERACAALENGVLTIVLKKPPRKRRDVEIKTRRDGG
;
A
#
# COMPACT_ATOMS: atom_id res chain seq x y z
N MET A 1 34.88 -26.26 -11.97
CA MET A 1 33.55 -26.31 -11.35
C MET A 1 32.75 -25.11 -11.85
N VAL A 2 31.74 -25.34 -12.70
CA VAL A 2 30.97 -24.29 -13.39
C VAL A 2 29.52 -24.37 -12.92
N ARG A 3 28.92 -23.24 -12.59
CA ARG A 3 27.49 -23.00 -12.88
C ARG A 3 27.31 -21.62 -13.49
N ARG A 4 27.33 -21.60 -14.82
CA ARG A 4 26.89 -20.50 -15.69
C ARG A 4 25.37 -20.42 -15.57
N ILE A 5 24.85 -19.31 -15.08
CA ILE A 5 23.40 -19.06 -15.07
C ILE A 5 22.98 -18.80 -16.53
N LYS A 6 22.00 -19.57 -17.03
CA LYS A 6 21.43 -19.37 -18.36
C LYS A 6 20.46 -18.18 -18.31
N PRO A 7 20.50 -17.24 -19.27
CA PRO A 7 19.49 -16.18 -19.35
C PRO A 7 18.14 -16.79 -19.74
N VAL A 8 17.11 -16.52 -18.93
CA VAL A 8 15.71 -16.86 -19.23
C VAL A 8 14.95 -15.57 -19.44
N SER A 9 14.78 -15.18 -20.69
CA SER A 9 13.50 -14.73 -21.25
C SER A 9 13.73 -14.13 -22.64
N ARG A 10 12.97 -14.65 -23.60
CA ARG A 10 12.81 -14.10 -24.94
C ARG A 10 11.98 -12.83 -24.86
N SER A 11 12.56 -11.67 -25.14
CA SER A 11 11.80 -10.48 -25.53
C SER A 11 11.65 -10.48 -27.05
N ARG A 12 10.41 -10.60 -27.54
CA ARG A 12 10.07 -10.38 -28.95
C ARG A 12 10.20 -8.88 -29.23
N LYS A 13 10.94 -8.49 -30.27
CA LYS A 13 10.89 -7.13 -30.79
C LYS A 13 9.54 -6.95 -31.50
N ALA A 14 8.67 -6.10 -30.95
CA ALA A 14 7.58 -5.51 -31.71
C ALA A 14 8.07 -4.12 -32.16
N GLU A 15 8.37 -3.97 -33.44
CA GLU A 15 8.56 -2.66 -34.05
C GLU A 15 7.18 -2.09 -34.37
N THR A 16 6.78 -1.08 -33.62
CA THR A 16 5.63 -0.23 -33.97
C THR A 16 6.18 1.12 -34.36
N SER A 17 6.18 1.43 -35.66
CA SER A 17 6.49 2.77 -36.16
C SER A 17 5.30 3.69 -35.91
N VAL A 18 5.45 4.67 -35.01
CA VAL A 18 4.46 5.73 -34.84
C VAL A 18 4.92 6.95 -35.62
N ARG A 19 4.12 7.39 -36.60
CA ARG A 19 4.34 8.63 -37.34
C ARG A 19 4.10 9.81 -36.39
N ALA A 20 5.15 10.59 -36.12
CA ALA A 20 5.05 11.78 -35.29
C ALA A 20 4.46 12.96 -36.10
N THR A 21 3.28 13.43 -35.72
CA THR A 21 2.88 14.82 -35.97
C THR A 21 3.33 15.65 -34.78
N ALA A 22 4.18 16.65 -35.01
CA ALA A 22 4.76 17.48 -33.97
C ALA A 22 3.66 18.21 -33.18
N ARG A 23 3.53 17.87 -31.89
CA ARG A 23 2.71 18.59 -30.92
C ARG A 23 3.54 19.80 -30.42
N PRO A 24 2.97 21.01 -30.34
CA PRO A 24 3.70 22.16 -29.82
C PRO A 24 4.24 21.84 -28.43
N ALA A 25 5.50 22.21 -28.19
CA ALA A 25 6.21 21.93 -26.95
C ALA A 25 5.39 22.46 -25.77
N ALA A 26 4.85 21.55 -24.97
CA ALA A 26 4.25 21.91 -23.70
C ALA A 26 5.36 22.57 -22.87
N LYS A 27 5.08 23.76 -22.34
CA LYS A 27 5.93 24.43 -21.37
C LYS A 27 6.28 23.39 -20.29
N PRO A 28 7.56 23.19 -19.92
CA PRO A 28 7.92 22.20 -18.91
C PRO A 28 7.05 22.45 -17.68
N LEU A 29 6.21 21.47 -17.34
CA LEU A 29 5.55 21.47 -16.05
C LEU A 29 6.70 21.40 -15.05
N GLU A 30 7.00 22.53 -14.42
CA GLU A 30 7.87 22.57 -13.25
C GLU A 30 7.39 21.44 -12.32
N PRO A 31 8.28 20.56 -11.83
CA PRO A 31 7.87 19.55 -10.88
C PRO A 31 7.30 20.30 -9.68
N VAL A 32 5.99 20.21 -9.49
CA VAL A 32 5.33 20.67 -8.27
C VAL A 32 5.80 19.69 -7.20
N LEU A 33 6.94 20.00 -6.57
CA LEU A 33 7.35 19.30 -5.37
C LEU A 33 6.23 19.49 -4.36
N PRO A 34 5.81 18.41 -3.66
CA PRO A 34 4.82 18.56 -2.62
C PRO A 34 5.29 19.62 -1.64
N LEU A 35 4.42 20.56 -1.30
CA LEU A 35 4.76 21.64 -0.38
C LEU A 35 5.19 21.03 0.96
N PRO A 36 6.13 21.64 1.71
CA PRO A 36 6.49 21.17 3.05
C PRO A 36 5.23 21.01 3.92
N GLY A 37 4.81 19.75 4.15
CA GLY A 37 3.57 19.43 4.87
C GLY A 37 2.56 18.59 4.09
N GLU A 38 2.72 18.40 2.78
CA GLU A 38 1.90 17.45 2.02
C GLU A 38 2.29 16.01 2.38
N VAL A 39 1.30 15.28 2.89
CA VAL A 39 1.39 13.87 3.22
C VAL A 39 0.87 13.10 2.02
N THR A 40 1.70 12.23 1.43
CA THR A 40 1.25 11.41 0.31
C THR A 40 0.25 10.35 0.82
N LEU A 41 -0.65 9.95 -0.07
CA LEU A 41 -1.76 9.05 0.22
C LEU A 41 -1.59 7.77 -0.61
N PRO A 42 -0.83 6.78 -0.10
CA PRO A 42 -0.59 5.52 -0.79
C PRO A 42 -1.88 4.84 -1.27
N ALA A 43 -1.81 4.21 -2.45
CA ALA A 43 -2.87 3.33 -2.92
C ALA A 43 -3.08 2.18 -1.94
N VAL A 44 -4.33 1.76 -1.76
CA VAL A 44 -4.69 0.66 -0.88
C VAL A 44 -5.78 -0.19 -1.50
N ASP A 45 -5.63 -1.49 -1.37
CA ASP A 45 -6.67 -2.47 -1.61
C ASP A 45 -7.02 -3.18 -0.31
N VAL A 46 -8.31 -3.53 -0.16
CA VAL A 46 -8.82 -4.25 0.99
C VAL A 46 -9.65 -5.42 0.48
N SER A 47 -9.27 -6.63 0.87
CA SER A 47 -10.04 -7.84 0.61
C SER A 47 -10.51 -8.49 1.92
N GLU A 48 -11.61 -9.22 1.83
CA GLU A 48 -12.25 -9.87 2.98
C GLU A 48 -12.48 -11.34 2.66
N THR A 49 -12.17 -12.20 3.63
CA THR A 49 -12.57 -13.61 3.64
C THR A 49 -13.52 -13.88 4.80
N ALA A 50 -13.93 -15.14 4.98
CA ALA A 50 -14.73 -15.53 6.14
C ALA A 50 -14.02 -15.24 7.48
N ASP A 51 -12.69 -15.28 7.49
CA ASP A 51 -11.87 -15.34 8.71
C ASP A 51 -10.98 -14.12 8.91
N GLU A 52 -10.79 -13.26 7.89
CA GLU A 52 -9.85 -12.14 7.97
C GLU A 52 -10.15 -11.01 6.98
N PHE A 53 -9.52 -9.87 7.23
CA PHE A 53 -9.31 -8.79 6.26
C PHE A 53 -7.84 -8.76 5.88
N ILE A 54 -7.57 -8.51 4.60
CA ILE A 54 -6.22 -8.33 4.06
C ILE A 54 -6.16 -6.93 3.47
N VAL A 55 -5.22 -6.11 3.96
CA VAL A 55 -5.00 -4.73 3.53
C VAL A 55 -3.64 -4.65 2.86
N GLU A 56 -3.59 -4.20 1.60
CA GLU A 56 -2.38 -4.09 0.80
C GLU A 56 -2.13 -2.64 0.43
N ILE A 57 -0.96 -2.10 0.78
CA ILE A 57 -0.62 -0.68 0.58
C ILE A 57 0.68 -0.55 -0.22
N GLU A 58 0.66 0.23 -1.30
CA GLU A 58 1.86 0.48 -2.11
C GLU A 58 2.83 1.45 -1.41
N LEU A 59 3.99 0.94 -1.00
CA LEU A 59 5.09 1.68 -0.37
C LEU A 59 6.44 1.44 -1.09
N PRO A 60 6.55 1.70 -2.41
CA PRO A 60 7.77 1.41 -3.15
C PRO A 60 8.94 2.30 -2.70
N GLY A 61 10.05 1.67 -2.32
CA GLY A 61 11.27 2.33 -1.87
C GLY A 61 11.21 2.88 -0.44
N VAL A 62 10.26 2.41 0.37
CA VAL A 62 10.21 2.65 1.81
C VAL A 62 10.92 1.52 2.54
N ASP A 63 11.70 1.87 3.56
CA ASP A 63 12.36 0.93 4.47
C ASP A 63 11.36 0.53 5.57
N ASP A 64 11.34 -0.75 5.96
CA ASP A 64 10.36 -1.28 6.93
C ASP A 64 10.42 -0.54 8.28
N LYS A 65 11.62 -0.14 8.72
CA LYS A 65 11.81 0.64 9.95
C LYS A 65 11.23 2.05 9.89
N ASP A 66 11.02 2.58 8.68
CA ASP A 66 10.43 3.90 8.47
C ASP A 66 8.88 3.83 8.33
N VAL A 67 8.28 2.64 8.59
CA VAL A 67 6.82 2.40 8.60
C VAL A 67 6.31 2.21 10.03
N LYS A 68 5.18 2.85 10.34
CA LYS A 68 4.43 2.67 11.57
C LYS A 68 3.00 2.23 11.25
N VAL A 69 2.58 1.14 11.89
CA VAL A 69 1.23 0.59 11.77
C VAL A 69 0.57 0.61 13.15
N LEU A 70 -0.61 1.22 13.25
CA LEU A 70 -1.41 1.28 14.47
C LEU A 70 -2.82 0.79 14.18
N LEU A 71 -3.39 0.02 15.09
CA LEU A 71 -4.76 -0.48 15.00
C LEU A 71 -5.58 0.04 16.18
N PHE A 72 -6.65 0.76 15.88
CA PHE A 72 -7.60 1.30 16.83
C PHE A 72 -8.99 0.70 16.57
N SER A 73 -9.34 -0.35 17.33
CA SER A 73 -10.56 -1.14 17.10
C SER A 73 -10.59 -1.72 15.68
N SER A 74 -11.32 -1.09 14.74
CA SER A 74 -11.41 -1.48 13.33
C SER A 74 -10.77 -0.49 12.35
N ARG A 75 -10.09 0.55 12.87
CA ARG A 75 -9.36 1.54 12.07
C ARG A 75 -7.86 1.24 12.12
N LEU A 76 -7.31 0.95 10.96
CA LEU A 76 -5.88 0.80 10.72
C LEU A 76 -5.30 2.14 10.25
N GLU A 77 -4.30 2.65 10.96
CA GLU A 77 -3.50 3.79 10.56
C GLU A 77 -2.11 3.30 10.15
N VAL A 78 -1.71 3.61 8.92
CA VAL A 78 -0.37 3.35 8.41
C VAL A 78 0.28 4.67 8.08
N SER A 79 1.45 4.95 8.66
CA SER A 79 2.18 6.20 8.46
C SER A 79 3.68 5.95 8.37
N GLY A 80 4.42 6.90 7.81
CA GLY A 80 5.86 6.76 7.71
C GLY A 80 6.53 7.83 6.87
N PHE A 81 7.77 7.57 6.48
CA PHE A 81 8.57 8.49 5.68
C PHE A 81 9.34 7.76 4.57
N LYS A 82 9.13 8.20 3.33
CA LYS A 82 9.93 7.77 2.18
C LYS A 82 11.09 8.74 1.98
N ARG A 83 12.32 8.26 2.15
CA ARG A 83 13.52 9.09 2.04
C ARG A 83 13.77 9.52 0.59
N GLU A 84 14.15 10.78 0.42
CA GLU A 84 14.72 11.23 -0.84
C GLU A 84 16.13 10.64 -0.99
N LEU A 85 16.41 10.04 -2.15
CA LEU A 85 17.73 9.44 -2.41
C LEU A 85 18.75 10.46 -2.94
N GLY A 86 18.30 11.65 -3.36
CA GLY A 86 19.15 12.64 -4.01
C GLY A 86 19.65 12.19 -5.39
N ALA A 87 20.13 13.15 -6.19
CA ALA A 87 20.88 12.80 -7.39
C ALA A 87 22.24 12.23 -6.95
N PRO A 88 22.75 11.15 -7.58
CA PRO A 88 24.08 10.65 -7.31
C PRO A 88 25.15 11.75 -7.43
N SER A 89 26.23 11.62 -6.66
CA SER A 89 27.33 12.60 -6.69
C SER A 89 27.82 12.85 -8.12
N GLY A 90 27.98 14.13 -8.48
CA GLY A 90 28.37 14.55 -9.82
C GLY A 90 27.25 14.52 -10.87
N SER A 91 25.99 14.29 -10.48
CA SER A 91 24.84 14.31 -11.38
C SER A 91 23.77 15.31 -10.95
N ARG A 92 22.84 15.64 -11.86
CA ARG A 92 21.65 16.44 -11.59
C ARG A 92 20.40 15.70 -12.07
N TYR A 93 19.28 15.93 -11.40
CA TYR A 93 18.00 15.49 -11.93
C TYR A 93 17.68 16.26 -13.23
N THR A 94 17.44 15.53 -14.32
CA THR A 94 16.77 16.08 -15.51
C THR A 94 15.25 16.03 -15.36
N ARG A 95 14.75 15.11 -14.54
CA ARG A 95 13.35 14.87 -14.24
C ARG A 95 13.22 14.20 -12.87
N LEU A 96 12.28 14.65 -12.05
CA LEU A 96 11.99 14.09 -10.73
C LEU A 96 10.47 13.93 -10.59
N GLU A 97 9.99 12.69 -10.68
CA GLU A 97 8.55 12.35 -10.60
C GLU A 97 8.24 11.45 -9.41
N ARG A 98 9.24 10.73 -8.88
CA ARG A 98 9.07 9.83 -7.75
C ARG A 98 8.79 10.65 -6.51
N GLU A 99 7.63 10.40 -5.90
CA GLU A 99 7.28 11.01 -4.62
C GLU A 99 8.21 10.52 -3.50
N PHE A 100 8.50 11.42 -2.57
CA PHE A 100 9.21 11.20 -1.30
C PHE A 100 8.58 12.10 -0.24
N GLY A 101 8.85 11.82 1.04
CA GLY A 101 8.27 12.56 2.15
C GLY A 101 7.40 11.69 3.06
N ARG A 102 6.59 12.36 3.89
CA ARG A 102 5.68 11.69 4.82
C ARG A 102 4.50 11.08 4.07
N PHE A 103 4.05 9.90 4.50
CA PHE A 103 2.80 9.32 4.04
C PHE A 103 1.92 8.95 5.22
N ARG A 104 0.61 8.92 4.98
CA ARG A 104 -0.39 8.42 5.93
C ARG A 104 -1.58 7.84 5.16
N ARG A 105 -2.05 6.67 5.59
CA ARG A 105 -3.27 6.03 5.10
C ARG A 105 -4.07 5.55 6.30
N ASP A 106 -5.35 5.91 6.31
CA ASP A 106 -6.33 5.39 7.25
C ASP A 106 -7.26 4.44 6.51
N VAL A 107 -7.46 3.24 7.05
CA VAL A 107 -8.31 2.20 6.49
C VAL A 107 -9.25 1.71 7.58
N VAL A 108 -10.55 1.71 7.30
CA VAL A 108 -11.55 1.15 8.21
C VAL A 108 -12.07 -0.15 7.61
N VAL A 109 -11.99 -1.24 8.37
CA VAL A 109 -12.56 -2.53 7.96
C VAL A 109 -13.96 -2.73 8.55
N PRO A 110 -14.87 -3.40 7.82
CA PRO A 110 -16.23 -3.62 8.28
C PRO A 110 -16.29 -4.75 9.32
N GLY A 111 -16.25 -4.41 10.61
CA GLY A 111 -16.49 -5.37 11.70
C GLY A 111 -15.38 -5.37 12.75
N SER A 112 -15.35 -6.44 13.55
CA SER A 112 -14.36 -6.60 14.62
C SER A 112 -13.15 -7.40 14.13
N VAL A 113 -11.98 -7.04 14.64
CA VAL A 113 -10.71 -7.73 14.40
C VAL A 113 -10.08 -8.10 15.73
N ASP A 114 -9.23 -9.12 15.70
CA ASP A 114 -8.43 -9.59 16.83
C ASP A 114 -7.01 -9.00 16.71
N PRO A 115 -6.67 -7.94 17.47
CA PRO A 115 -5.39 -7.25 17.35
C PRO A 115 -4.20 -8.12 17.74
N GLU A 116 -4.38 -9.11 18.62
CA GLU A 116 -3.30 -10.01 19.05
C GLU A 116 -2.86 -10.97 17.94
N ARG A 117 -3.70 -11.13 16.91
CA ARG A 117 -3.45 -12.03 15.77
C ARG A 117 -3.23 -11.28 14.47
N ALA A 118 -3.02 -9.97 14.53
CA ALA A 118 -2.65 -9.16 13.38
C ALA A 118 -1.18 -9.40 13.02
N CYS A 119 -0.86 -9.45 11.72
CA CYS A 119 0.52 -9.46 11.24
C CYS A 119 0.69 -8.56 10.03
N ALA A 120 1.93 -8.13 9.78
CA ALA A 120 2.26 -7.26 8.66
C ALA A 120 3.60 -7.66 8.04
N ALA A 121 3.72 -7.52 6.72
CA ALA A 121 4.96 -7.76 5.98
C ALA A 121 5.09 -6.74 4.83
N LEU A 122 6.28 -6.19 4.64
CA LEU A 122 6.61 -5.30 3.52
C LEU A 122 7.52 -6.05 2.54
N GLU A 123 6.98 -6.42 1.40
CA GLU A 123 7.70 -7.18 0.38
C GLU A 123 7.49 -6.54 -0.99
N ASN A 124 8.56 -6.41 -1.78
CA ASN A 124 8.52 -5.86 -3.14
C ASN A 124 7.82 -4.48 -3.26
N GLY A 125 7.86 -3.69 -2.19
CA GLY A 125 7.23 -2.36 -2.15
C GLY A 125 5.73 -2.39 -1.83
N VAL A 126 5.18 -3.50 -1.35
CA VAL A 126 3.79 -3.61 -0.90
C VAL A 126 3.75 -4.04 0.56
N LEU A 127 3.12 -3.24 1.42
CA LEU A 127 2.83 -3.59 2.80
C LEU A 127 1.52 -4.37 2.85
N THR A 128 1.59 -5.63 3.21
CA THR A 128 0.43 -6.50 3.44
C THR A 128 0.17 -6.59 4.93
N ILE A 129 -1.06 -6.29 5.36
CA ILE A 129 -1.50 -6.38 6.75
C ILE A 129 -2.69 -7.33 6.81
N VAL A 130 -2.56 -8.38 7.62
CA VAL A 130 -3.61 -9.38 7.83
C VAL A 130 -4.25 -9.15 9.19
N LEU A 131 -5.55 -8.91 9.19
CA LEU A 131 -6.36 -8.68 10.39
C LEU A 131 -7.36 -9.83 10.56
N LYS A 132 -7.07 -10.75 11.48
CA LYS A 132 -7.96 -11.88 11.77
C LYS A 132 -9.25 -11.41 12.42
N LYS A 133 -10.38 -11.98 12.01
CA LYS A 133 -11.66 -11.81 12.69
C LYS A 133 -11.65 -12.59 14.01
N PRO A 134 -12.37 -12.12 15.04
CA PRO A 134 -12.48 -12.85 16.29
C PRO A 134 -13.14 -14.21 16.05
N PRO A 135 -12.76 -15.26 16.81
CA PRO A 135 -13.36 -16.57 16.67
C PRO A 135 -14.87 -16.49 16.90
N ARG A 136 -15.64 -17.09 16.00
CA ARG A 136 -17.11 -17.16 16.13
C ARG A 136 -17.49 -17.97 17.38
N LYS A 137 -17.68 -17.30 18.51
CA LYS A 137 -18.35 -17.92 19.67
C LYS A 137 -19.83 -18.02 19.36
N ARG A 138 -20.27 -19.18 18.86
CA ARG A 138 -21.71 -19.50 18.82
C ARG A 138 -22.20 -19.50 20.26
N ARG A 139 -23.15 -18.61 20.58
CA ARG A 139 -23.96 -18.70 21.79
C ARG A 139 -25.40 -18.79 21.34
N ASP A 140 -26.05 -19.91 21.63
CA ASP A 140 -27.49 -19.99 21.52
C ASP A 140 -28.05 -19.12 22.65
N VAL A 141 -28.76 -18.05 22.29
CA VAL A 141 -29.43 -17.18 23.25
C VAL A 141 -30.88 -17.62 23.28
N GLU A 142 -31.29 -18.23 24.39
CA GLU A 142 -32.70 -18.52 24.65
C GLU A 142 -33.44 -17.20 24.87
N ILE A 143 -34.29 -16.82 23.92
CA ILE A 143 -35.14 -15.63 24.02
C ILE A 143 -36.42 -16.03 24.74
N LYS A 144 -36.57 -15.60 26.00
CA LYS A 144 -37.81 -15.79 26.74
C LYS A 144 -38.88 -14.84 26.23
N THR A 145 -39.98 -15.37 25.71
CA THR A 145 -41.17 -14.58 25.34
C THR A 145 -41.92 -14.20 26.61
N ARG A 146 -42.08 -12.88 26.85
CA ARG A 146 -43.00 -12.37 27.87
C ARG A 146 -44.42 -12.48 27.33
N ARG A 147 -45.31 -13.22 28.02
CA ARG A 147 -46.75 -13.05 27.85
C ARG A 147 -47.18 -11.92 28.77
N ASP A 148 -47.53 -10.78 28.19
CA ASP A 148 -48.36 -9.80 28.88
C ASP A 148 -49.79 -10.37 28.87
N GLY A 149 -50.20 -10.91 30.01
CA GLY A 149 -51.55 -11.45 30.22
C GLY A 149 -52.55 -10.33 30.46
N GLY A 150 -53.64 -10.35 29.69
CA GLY A 150 -54.89 -9.66 29.98
C GLY A 150 -55.94 -10.67 30.43
#